data_AF-A0A2T0LIL9-F1
#
_entry.id   AF-A0A2T0LIL9-F1
#
_cell.length_a   1.000
_cell.length_b   1.000
_cell.length_c   1.000
_cell.angle_alpha   90.00
_cell.angle_beta   90.00
_cell.angle_gamma   90.00
#
_symmetry.space_group_name_H-M   'P 1'
#
loop_
_entity.id
_entity.type
_entity.pdbx_description
1 polymer ?
#
loop_
_entity_poly.entity_id
_entity_poly.type
_entity_poly.pdbx_seq_one_letter_code
_entity_poly.pdbx_strand_id
1 'polypeptide(L)' 'MPILLVQIALILILVRCAYRVIRMFQAARQDWLEILFQVAVFIVALWLLID' A
#
# COMPACT_ATOMS: atom_id res chain seq x y z
N MET A 1 -22.09 -8.60 -8.41
CA MET A 1 -20.81 -8.20 -9.05
C MET A 1 -20.06 -7.04 -8.34
N PRO A 2 -20.02 -6.91 -7.00
CA PRO A 2 -19.19 -5.89 -6.31
C PRO A 2 -17.74 -6.35 -6.05
N ILE A 3 -17.49 -7.66 -6.08
CA ILE A 3 -16.21 -8.25 -5.66
C ILE A 3 -15.02 -7.82 -6.55
N LEU A 4 -15.26 -7.70 -7.86
CA LEU A 4 -14.23 -7.29 -8.84
C LEU A 4 -13.78 -5.84 -8.60
N LEU A 5 -14.71 -4.95 -8.25
CA LEU A 5 -14.38 -3.55 -7.95
C LEU A 5 -13.54 -3.44 -6.68
N VAL A 6 -13.83 -4.26 -5.65
CA VAL A 6 -13.06 -4.30 -4.41
C VAL A 6 -11.64 -4.81 -4.67
N GLN A 7 -11.48 -5.88 -5.44
CA GLN A 7 -10.16 -6.39 -5.82
C GLN A 7 -9.34 -5.36 -6.59
N ILE A 8 -9.92 -4.67 -7.59
CA ILE A 8 -9.23 -3.63 -8.35
C ILE A 8 -8.82 -2.46 -7.44
N ALA A 9 -9.69 -2.04 -6.53
CA ALA A 9 -9.37 -0.99 -5.57
C ALA A 9 -8.21 -1.38 -4.65
N LEU A 10 -8.18 -2.63 -4.16
CA LEU A 10 -7.09 -3.16 -3.34
C LEU A 10 -5.75 -3.21 -4.10
N ILE A 11 -5.77 -3.63 -5.37
CA ILE A 11 -4.58 -3.64 -6.22
C ILE A 11 -4.04 -2.20 -6.39
N LEU A 12 -4.92 -1.22 -6.63
CA LEU A 12 -4.50 0.18 -6.74
C LEU A 12 -3.91 0.71 -5.42
N ILE A 13 -4.47 0.32 -4.27
CA ILE A 13 -3.95 0.68 -2.95
C ILE A 13 -2.55 0.07 -2.73
N LEU A 14 -2.35 -1.20 -3.10
CA LEU A 14 -1.04 -1.88 -3.03
C LEU A 14 0.01 -1.13 -3.86
N VAL A 15 -0.29 -0.84 -5.14
CA VAL A 15 0.62 -0.13 -6.03
C VAL A 15 0.96 1.26 -5.49
N ARG A 16 -0.06 1.99 -4.98
CA ARG A 16 0.14 3.34 -4.43
C ARG A 16 0.99 3.34 -3.16
N CYS A 17 0.81 2.35 -2.28
CA CYS A 17 1.66 2.20 -1.10
C CYS A 17 3.10 1.86 -1.49
N ALA A 18 3.30 0.89 -2.37
CA ALA A 18 4.65 0.52 -2.83
C ALA A 18 5.37 1.72 -3.47
N TYR A 19 4.69 2.45 -4.34
CA TYR A 19 5.24 3.65 -4.98
C TYR A 19 5.63 4.73 -3.97
N ARG A 20 4.79 4.93 -2.95
CA ARG A 20 5.03 5.95 -1.92
C ARG A 20 6.17 5.57 -0.98
N VAL A 21 6.30 4.28 -0.63
CA VAL A 21 7.43 3.75 0.14
C VAL A 21 8.73 3.92 -0.64
N ILE A 22 8.77 3.55 -1.92
CA ILE A 22 9.96 3.70 -2.77
C ILE A 22 10.35 5.18 -2.90
N ARG A 23 9.37 6.06 -3.10
CA ARG A 23 9.60 7.51 -3.19
C ARG A 23 10.12 8.09 -1.87
N MET A 24 9.63 7.61 -0.72
CA MET A 24 10.11 8.01 0.60
C MET A 24 11.52 7.53 0.88
N PHE A 25 11.88 6.33 0.42
CA PHE A 25 13.26 5.83 0.47
C PHE A 25 14.23 6.68 -0.37
N GLN A 26 13.76 7.27 -1.46
CA GLN A 26 14.56 8.18 -2.29
C GLN A 26 14.55 9.63 -1.79
N ALA A 27 13.71 9.98 -0.82
CA ALA A 27 13.64 11.33 -0.27
C ALA A 27 14.71 11.56 0.80
N ALA A 28 15.35 12.72 0.77
CA ALA A 28 16.43 13.08 1.71
C ALA A 28 15.98 13.19 3.17
N ARG A 29 14.66 13.28 3.44
CA ARG A 29 14.07 13.25 4.77
C ARG A 29 13.22 12.00 4.90
N GLN A 30 13.72 11.05 5.69
CA GLN A 30 13.16 9.72 5.82
C GLN A 30 12.25 9.68 7.06
N ASP A 31 10.95 9.89 6.86
CA ASP A 31 9.95 9.76 7.92
C ASP A 31 9.60 8.27 8.11
N TRP A 32 10.42 7.57 8.90
CA TRP A 32 10.32 6.13 9.17
C TRP A 32 8.94 5.69 9.68
N LEU A 33 8.25 6.55 10.42
CA LEU A 33 6.87 6.31 10.88
C LEU A 33 5.89 6.19 9.71
N GLU A 34 6.03 7.04 8.69
CA GLU A 34 5.14 7.01 7.52
C GLU A 34 5.43 5.82 6.61
N ILE A 35 6.70 5.40 6.54
CA ILE A 35 7.11 4.15 5.87
C ILE A 35 6.46 2.95 6.58
N LEU A 36 6.60 2.86 7.90
CA LEU A 36 6.02 1.75 8.67
C LEU A 36 4.49 1.70 8.55
N PHE A 37 3.83 2.85 8.55
CA PHE A 37 2.38 2.95 8.33
C PHE A 37 1.99 2.46 6.93
N GLN A 38 2.71 2.86 5.88
CA GLN A 38 2.43 2.38 4.52
C GLN A 38 2.69 0.88 4.36
N VAL A 39 3.71 0.34 5.01
CA VAL A 39 3.95 -1.12 5.04
C VAL A 39 2.81 -1.85 5.73
N ALA A 40 2.31 -1.34 6.86
CA ALA A 40 1.16 -1.93 7.55
C ALA A 40 -0.10 -1.91 6.67
N VAL A 41 -0.39 -0.78 6.01
CA VAL A 41 -1.51 -0.66 5.06
C VAL A 41 -1.34 -1.61 3.88
N PHE A 42 -0.12 -1.78 3.37
CA PHE A 42 0.18 -2.70 2.29
C PHE A 42 -0.11 -4.16 2.71
N ILE A 43 0.31 -4.57 3.91
CA ILE A 43 0.06 -5.92 4.43
C ILE A 43 -1.44 -6.17 4.62
N VAL A 44 -2.17 -5.22 5.20
CA VAL A 44 -3.64 -5.34 5.40
C VAL A 44 -4.36 -5.41 4.05
N ALA A 45 -3.98 -4.58 3.08
CA ALA A 45 -4.56 -4.61 1.74
C ALA A 45 -4.24 -5.92 1.00
N LEU A 46 -3.05 -6.49 1.20
CA LEU A 46 -2.67 -7.78 0.63
C LEU A 46 -3.50 -8.92 1.26
N TRP A 47 -3.69 -8.87 2.57
CA TRP A 47 -4.48 -9.85 3.31
C TRP A 47 -5.95 -9.83 2.88
N LEU A 48 -6.55 -8.64 2.76
CA LEU A 48 -7.92 -8.45 2.28
C LEU A 48 -8.10 -8.83 0.80
N LEU A 49 -7.02 -8.88 0.01
CA LEU A 49 -7.07 -9.31 -1.39
C LEU A 49 -7.01 -10.84 -1.53
N ILE A 50 -6.37 -11.50 -0.57
CA ILE A 50 -6.21 -12.96 -0.49
C ILE A 50 -7.41 -13.63 0.18
N ASP A 51 -8.02 -12.97 1.17
CA ASP A 51 -9.29 -13.37 1.81
C ASP A 51 -10.48 -13.24 0.84
#